data_AF-A0A358MAS8-F1
#
_entry.id   AF-A0A358MAS8-F1
#
_cell.length_a   1.000
_cell.length_b   1.000
_cell.length_c   1.000
_cell.angle_alpha   90.00
_cell.angle_beta   90.00
_cell.angle_gamma   90.00
#
_symmetry.space_group_name_H-M   'P 1'
#
loop_
_entity.id
_entity.type
_entity.pdbx_description
1 polymer ?
#
loop_
_entity_poly.entity_id
_entity_poly.type
_entity_poly.pdbx_seq_one_letter_code
_entity_poly.pdbx_strand_id
1 'polypeptide(L)'
;MSEYERVLAARAKERPTARSYINNIFENFTELHGDRRYGDDKAVIGGVAFLYGFPYTVIALEKGTETSEKIERNFGSAHPEGYRKALRLMKQAEKFHRPVICIVDTSGAYCGIDAEERGQGQAIAENLYEMITLKTPIVSLLIGEGGSGGALALAVADEVWMMENSVYSVISPEGCASILWKD
;
A
#
# COMPACT_ATOMS: atom_id res chain seq x y z
N MET A 1 20.32 -9.39 -14.44
CA MET A 1 19.33 -9.97 -13.51
C MET A 1 18.17 -10.47 -14.36
N SER A 2 17.85 -11.76 -14.29
CA SER A 2 16.67 -12.33 -14.95
C SER A 2 15.37 -11.77 -14.34
N GLU A 3 14.25 -11.93 -15.04
CA GLU A 3 12.94 -11.49 -14.58
C GLU A 3 12.58 -12.15 -13.24
N TYR A 4 12.87 -13.44 -13.10
CA TYR A 4 12.64 -14.17 -11.85
C TYR A 4 13.58 -13.71 -10.73
N GLU A 5 14.84 -13.40 -11.03
CA GLU A 5 15.75 -12.82 -10.04
C GLU A 5 15.25 -11.44 -9.55
N ARG A 6 14.61 -10.63 -10.41
CA ARG A 6 13.96 -9.38 -9.98
C ARG A 6 12.79 -9.62 -9.05
N VAL A 7 11.97 -10.66 -9.30
CA VAL A 7 10.90 -11.08 -8.38
C VAL A 7 11.48 -11.48 -7.02
N LEU A 8 12.56 -12.27 -7.00
CA LEU A 8 13.25 -12.64 -5.77
C LEU A 8 13.82 -11.42 -5.04
N ALA A 9 14.37 -10.44 -5.76
CA ALA A 9 14.86 -9.18 -5.19
C ALA A 9 13.72 -8.30 -4.62
N ALA A 10 12.54 -8.30 -5.24
CA ALA A 10 11.35 -7.62 -4.74
C ALA A 10 10.84 -8.24 -3.42
N ARG A 11 11.05 -9.55 -3.24
CA ARG A 11 10.62 -10.34 -2.07
C ARG A 11 11.72 -10.54 -1.02
N ALA A 12 12.90 -9.97 -1.23
CA ALA A 12 14.04 -10.16 -0.35
C ALA A 12 13.72 -9.71 1.09
N LYS A 13 14.11 -10.52 2.08
CA LYS A 13 13.84 -10.23 3.50
C LYS A 13 14.44 -8.89 3.95
N GLU A 14 15.59 -8.52 3.39
CA GLU A 14 16.34 -7.30 3.71
C GLU A 14 15.86 -6.08 2.92
N ARG A 15 14.83 -6.24 2.08
CA ARG A 15 14.29 -5.13 1.32
C ARG A 15 13.70 -4.08 2.27
N PRO A 16 14.06 -2.79 2.13
CA PRO A 16 13.51 -1.74 2.98
C PRO A 16 11.98 -1.69 2.89
N THR A 17 11.30 -1.72 4.04
CA THR A 17 9.85 -1.58 4.11
C THR A 17 9.41 -0.12 4.04
N ALA A 18 8.11 0.14 3.90
CA ALA A 18 7.59 1.49 3.82
C ALA A 18 7.99 2.38 5.00
N ARG A 19 8.02 1.85 6.22
CA ARG A 19 8.49 2.53 7.42
C ARG A 19 9.94 3.00 7.27
N SER A 20 10.80 2.22 6.64
CA SER A 20 12.19 2.63 6.36
C SER A 20 12.20 3.87 5.46
N TYR A 21 11.41 3.89 4.39
CA TYR A 21 11.27 5.07 3.53
C TYR A 21 10.72 6.26 4.30
N ILE A 22 9.66 6.08 5.10
CA ILE A 22 9.05 7.16 5.88
C ILE A 22 10.07 7.81 6.82
N ASN A 23 10.82 6.99 7.57
CA ASN A 23 11.78 7.45 8.56
C ASN A 23 13.00 8.16 7.97
N ASN A 24 13.38 7.84 6.73
CA ASN A 24 14.58 8.38 6.09
C ASN A 24 14.30 9.53 5.11
N ILE A 25 13.06 9.66 4.62
CA ILE A 25 12.68 10.69 3.63
C ILE A 25 11.94 11.86 4.28
N PHE A 26 11.10 11.57 5.29
CA PHE A 26 10.19 12.57 5.83
C PHE A 26 10.58 13.01 7.24
N GLU A 27 10.28 14.26 7.53
CA GLU A 27 10.45 14.88 8.84
C GLU A 27 9.12 14.93 9.59
N ASN A 28 9.16 14.82 10.92
CA ASN A 28 8.00 14.97 11.82
C ASN A 28 6.77 14.15 11.43
N PHE A 29 6.97 12.90 10.99
CA PHE A 29 5.87 11.99 10.67
C PHE A 29 4.99 11.73 11.89
N THR A 30 3.73 12.12 11.79
CA THR A 30 2.69 11.88 12.79
C THR A 30 1.71 10.86 12.24
N GLU A 31 1.81 9.62 12.75
CA GLU A 31 0.92 8.53 12.35
C GLU A 31 -0.52 8.77 12.83
N LEU A 32 -1.50 8.48 11.96
CA LEU A 32 -2.92 8.66 12.20
C LEU A 32 -3.65 7.32 12.03
N HIS A 33 -4.33 6.89 13.09
CA HIS A 33 -4.91 5.55 13.19
C HIS A 33 -6.41 5.50 12.86
N GLY A 34 -6.86 4.31 12.43
CA GLY A 34 -8.26 3.91 12.33
C GLY A 34 -9.01 4.39 11.10
N ASP A 35 -10.06 3.66 10.71
CA ASP A 35 -10.95 3.99 9.59
C ASP A 35 -12.23 4.73 10.00
N ARG A 36 -12.51 4.82 11.32
CA ARG A 36 -13.74 5.35 11.93
C ARG A 36 -15.00 4.51 11.66
N ARG A 37 -14.84 3.27 11.23
CA ARG A 37 -15.95 2.34 10.95
C ARG A 37 -15.77 1.01 11.68
N TYR A 38 -14.57 0.42 11.63
CA TYR A 38 -14.30 -0.90 12.17
C TYR A 38 -13.02 -0.97 13.01
N GLY A 39 -11.87 -0.57 12.46
CA GLY A 39 -10.58 -0.83 13.10
C GLY A 39 -9.40 -0.02 12.56
N ASP A 40 -8.24 -0.23 13.18
CA ASP A 40 -6.94 0.28 12.72
C ASP A 40 -6.11 -0.87 12.16
N ASP A 41 -6.17 -1.05 10.84
CA ASP A 41 -5.35 -2.05 10.16
C ASP A 41 -3.87 -1.70 10.24
N LYS A 42 -3.08 -2.63 10.76
CA LYS A 42 -1.62 -2.49 10.90
C LYS A 42 -0.87 -2.70 9.59
N ALA A 43 -1.49 -3.33 8.59
CA ALA A 43 -0.93 -3.45 7.24
C ALA A 43 -0.89 -2.09 6.51
N VAL A 44 -1.70 -1.11 6.93
CA VAL A 44 -1.74 0.24 6.37
C VAL A 44 -1.29 1.25 7.40
N ILE A 45 -0.11 1.82 7.22
CA ILE A 45 0.37 2.97 8.02
C ILE A 45 0.09 4.26 7.25
N GLY A 46 -0.17 5.35 7.95
CA GLY A 46 -0.39 6.62 7.27
C GLY A 46 -0.52 7.78 8.22
N GLY A 47 -0.19 8.98 7.74
CA GLY A 47 -0.03 10.14 8.60
C GLY A 47 0.28 11.41 7.83
N VAL A 48 0.62 12.45 8.58
CA VAL A 48 1.11 13.72 8.04
C VAL A 48 2.59 13.84 8.33
N ALA A 49 3.36 14.28 7.35
CA ALA A 49 4.80 14.45 7.45
C ALA A 49 5.23 15.71 6.70
N PHE A 50 6.49 16.10 6.85
CA PHE A 50 7.11 17.16 6.08
C PHE A 50 8.17 16.60 5.15
N LEU A 51 8.27 17.15 3.94
CA LEU A 51 9.35 16.89 3.00
C LEU A 51 9.82 18.24 2.45
N TYR A 52 11.09 18.58 2.70
CA TYR A 52 11.66 19.91 2.39
C TYR A 52 10.81 21.08 2.93
N GLY A 53 10.26 20.93 4.13
CA GLY A 53 9.41 21.95 4.77
C GLY A 53 7.96 22.01 4.27
N PHE A 54 7.58 21.22 3.27
CA PHE A 54 6.20 21.16 2.76
C PHE A 54 5.42 20.00 3.40
N PRO A 55 4.15 20.18 3.79
CA PRO A 55 3.36 19.13 4.42
C PRO A 55 2.76 18.16 3.39
N TYR A 56 2.96 16.87 3.63
CA TYR A 56 2.41 15.77 2.82
C TYR A 56 1.55 14.86 3.68
N THR A 57 0.55 14.23 3.06
CA THR A 57 -0.07 13.04 3.63
C THR A 57 0.61 11.82 3.03
N VAL A 58 1.20 10.99 3.89
CA VAL A 58 1.91 9.77 3.47
C VAL A 58 1.08 8.56 3.90
N ILE A 59 0.86 7.62 2.98
CA ILE A 59 0.08 6.40 3.22
C ILE A 59 0.88 5.23 2.65
N ALA A 60 0.99 4.15 3.39
CA ALA A 60 1.81 3.03 2.95
C ALA A 60 1.30 1.67 3.38
N LEU A 61 1.58 0.67 2.56
CA LEU A 61 1.46 -0.74 2.89
C LEU A 61 2.75 -1.19 3.58
N GLU A 62 2.63 -1.66 4.81
CA GLU A 62 3.78 -2.01 5.67
C GLU A 62 3.81 -3.51 5.93
N LYS A 63 4.85 -4.18 5.44
CA LYS A 63 5.05 -5.62 5.65
C LYS A 63 5.56 -5.97 7.04
N GLY A 64 6.31 -5.09 7.69
CA GLY A 64 7.07 -5.40 8.91
C GLY A 64 8.42 -6.04 8.62
N THR A 65 9.37 -5.86 9.54
CA THR A 65 10.74 -6.38 9.37
C THR A 65 10.92 -7.74 10.03
N GLU A 66 10.55 -7.83 11.31
CA GLU A 66 10.64 -9.03 12.12
C GLU A 66 9.42 -9.94 11.96
N THR A 67 9.59 -11.24 12.24
CA THR A 67 8.50 -12.23 12.06
C THR A 67 7.24 -11.88 12.86
N SER A 68 7.39 -11.41 14.10
CA SER A 68 6.25 -10.99 14.94
C SER A 68 5.51 -9.81 14.33
N GLU A 69 6.25 -8.83 13.81
CA GLU A 69 5.67 -7.65 13.16
C GLU A 69 4.99 -8.02 11.84
N LYS A 70 5.61 -8.91 11.06
CA LYS A 70 5.01 -9.42 9.82
C LYS A 70 3.67 -10.09 10.07
N ILE A 71 3.56 -10.87 11.14
CA ILE A 71 2.29 -11.49 11.54
C ILE A 71 1.27 -10.41 11.94
N GLU A 72 1.66 -9.45 12.78
CA GLU A 72 0.78 -8.36 13.22
C GLU A 72 0.24 -7.53 12.04
N ARG A 73 1.06 -7.34 11.01
CA ARG A 73 0.74 -6.53 9.82
C ARG A 73 0.21 -7.34 8.64
N ASN A 74 -0.14 -8.62 8.85
CA ASN A 74 -0.62 -9.50 7.79
C ASN A 74 0.32 -9.53 6.56
N PHE A 75 1.63 -9.41 6.79
CA PHE A 75 2.66 -9.35 5.75
C PHE A 75 2.40 -8.24 4.72
N GLY A 76 1.80 -7.12 5.13
CA GLY A 76 1.43 -5.99 4.26
C GLY A 76 0.16 -6.23 3.44
N SER A 77 -0.58 -7.31 3.71
CA SER A 77 -1.87 -7.58 3.07
C SER A 77 -2.98 -6.90 3.85
N ALA A 78 -3.53 -5.82 3.31
CA ALA A 78 -4.53 -5.02 4.00
C ALA A 78 -5.92 -5.69 4.00
N HIS A 79 -6.62 -5.50 5.10
CA HIS A 79 -8.05 -5.74 5.26
C HIS A 79 -8.86 -4.54 4.74
N PRO A 80 -10.20 -4.67 4.61
CA PRO A 80 -11.05 -3.60 4.08
C PRO A 80 -10.94 -2.29 4.87
N GLU A 81 -10.85 -2.39 6.20
CA GLU A 81 -10.61 -1.26 7.10
C GLU A 81 -9.28 -0.52 6.82
N GLY A 82 -8.25 -1.20 6.32
CA GLY A 82 -7.00 -0.57 5.88
C GLY A 82 -7.20 0.34 4.67
N TYR A 83 -7.93 -0.12 3.66
CA TYR A 83 -8.28 0.70 2.49
C TYR A 83 -9.21 1.86 2.86
N ARG A 84 -10.15 1.66 3.80
CA ARG A 84 -11.01 2.75 4.30
C ARG A 84 -10.20 3.79 5.09
N LYS A 85 -9.23 3.35 5.90
CA LYS A 85 -8.27 4.22 6.58
C LYS A 85 -7.45 5.04 5.56
N ALA A 86 -6.93 4.39 4.51
CA ALA A 86 -6.20 5.06 3.44
C ALA A 86 -7.05 6.17 2.79
N LEU A 87 -8.26 5.84 2.32
CA LEU A 87 -9.19 6.80 1.72
C LEU A 87 -9.55 7.96 2.67
N ARG A 88 -9.79 7.67 3.96
CA ARG A 88 -10.05 8.71 4.97
C ARG A 88 -8.90 9.71 5.04
N LEU A 89 -7.65 9.23 5.03
CA LEU A 89 -6.47 10.08 5.06
C LEU A 89 -6.31 10.88 3.76
N MET A 90 -6.58 10.28 2.60
CA MET A 90 -6.56 11.00 1.32
C MET A 90 -7.60 12.13 1.27
N LYS A 91 -8.82 11.89 1.76
CA LYS A 91 -9.85 12.94 1.86
C LYS A 91 -9.47 14.05 2.84
N GLN A 92 -8.75 13.71 3.91
CA GLN A 92 -8.15 14.74 4.77
C GLN A 92 -7.05 15.53 4.05
N ALA A 93 -6.23 14.87 3.22
CA ALA A 93 -5.21 15.54 2.42
C ALA A 93 -5.84 16.54 1.45
N GLU A 94 -6.87 16.12 0.70
CA GLU A 94 -7.65 16.97 -0.21
C GLU A 94 -8.24 18.18 0.51
N LYS A 95 -8.90 17.99 1.66
CA LYS A 95 -9.51 19.06 2.45
C LYS A 95 -8.53 20.18 2.82
N PHE A 96 -7.27 19.81 3.05
CA PHE A 96 -6.22 20.75 3.48
C PHE A 96 -5.20 21.02 2.38
N HIS A 97 -5.50 20.65 1.14
CA HIS A 97 -4.64 20.86 -0.02
C HIS A 97 -3.20 20.34 0.16
N ARG A 98 -3.06 19.19 0.84
CA ARG A 98 -1.77 18.48 0.96
C ARG A 98 -1.64 17.45 -0.16
N PRO A 99 -0.51 17.38 -0.86
CA PRO A 99 -0.24 16.28 -1.76
C PRO A 99 -0.18 14.95 -1.00
N VAL A 100 -0.51 13.87 -1.69
CA VAL A 100 -0.50 12.50 -1.17
C VAL A 100 0.67 11.73 -1.75
N ILE A 101 1.41 11.03 -0.88
CA ILE A 101 2.42 10.06 -1.30
C ILE A 101 1.98 8.68 -0.82
N CYS A 102 1.76 7.78 -1.77
CA CYS A 102 1.44 6.38 -1.52
C CYS A 102 2.69 5.52 -1.70
N ILE A 103 3.00 4.67 -0.71
CA ILE A 103 4.12 3.72 -0.78
C ILE A 103 3.53 2.30 -0.81
N VAL A 104 3.81 1.58 -1.89
CA VAL A 104 3.18 0.29 -2.18
C VAL A 104 4.19 -0.83 -2.05
N ASP A 105 3.91 -1.75 -1.12
CA ASP A 105 4.59 -3.02 -0.94
C ASP A 105 3.65 -4.08 -0.36
N THR A 106 2.99 -4.83 -1.23
CA THR A 106 2.05 -5.87 -0.85
C THR A 106 2.02 -6.99 -1.88
N SER A 107 1.87 -8.23 -1.41
CA SER A 107 1.58 -9.37 -2.28
C SER A 107 0.13 -9.39 -2.76
N GLY A 108 -0.74 -8.60 -2.14
CA GLY A 108 -2.16 -8.49 -2.46
C GLY A 108 -3.00 -8.05 -1.26
N ALA A 109 -4.28 -7.82 -1.50
CA ALA A 109 -5.23 -7.62 -0.41
C ALA A 109 -5.35 -8.92 0.41
N TYR A 110 -5.68 -8.82 1.70
CA TYR A 110 -5.86 -10.01 2.53
C TYR A 110 -7.04 -10.86 2.01
N CYS A 111 -6.79 -12.14 1.76
CA CYS A 111 -7.74 -13.10 1.21
C CYS A 111 -8.32 -14.01 2.31
N GLY A 112 -9.19 -13.47 3.16
CA GLY A 112 -9.84 -14.22 4.25
C GLY A 112 -11.33 -13.96 4.35
N ILE A 113 -12.05 -14.88 5.01
CA ILE A 113 -13.52 -14.82 5.20
C ILE A 113 -13.91 -13.48 5.84
N ASP A 114 -13.23 -13.11 6.91
CA ASP A 114 -13.39 -11.86 7.63
C ASP A 114 -13.25 -10.61 6.73
N ALA A 115 -12.32 -10.64 5.77
CA ALA A 115 -12.14 -9.55 4.81
C ALA A 115 -13.30 -9.48 3.81
N GLU A 116 -13.79 -10.63 3.35
CA GLU A 116 -14.95 -10.72 2.45
C GLU A 116 -16.24 -10.25 3.13
N GLU A 117 -16.52 -10.72 4.35
CA GLU A 117 -17.68 -10.30 5.15
C GLU A 117 -17.71 -8.79 5.39
N ARG A 118 -16.53 -8.17 5.49
CA ARG A 118 -16.37 -6.72 5.65
C ARG A 118 -16.26 -5.95 4.34
N GLY A 119 -16.36 -6.61 3.19
CA GLY A 119 -16.42 -5.97 1.88
C GLY A 119 -15.06 -5.55 1.29
N GLN A 120 -14.12 -6.49 1.16
CA GLN A 120 -12.80 -6.26 0.55
C GLN A 120 -12.89 -5.66 -0.86
N GLY A 121 -13.70 -6.27 -1.73
CA GLY A 121 -13.91 -5.76 -3.08
C GLY A 121 -14.52 -4.35 -3.10
N GLN A 122 -15.46 -4.08 -2.19
CA GLN A 122 -16.10 -2.76 -2.06
C GLN A 122 -15.10 -1.69 -1.60
N ALA A 123 -14.27 -1.99 -0.60
CA ALA A 123 -13.29 -1.05 -0.06
C ALA A 123 -12.21 -0.68 -1.10
N ILE A 124 -11.74 -1.66 -1.87
CA ILE A 124 -10.82 -1.43 -3.00
C ILE A 124 -11.52 -0.58 -4.07
N ALA A 125 -12.72 -0.96 -4.52
CA ALA A 125 -13.44 -0.23 -5.57
C ALA A 125 -13.74 1.22 -5.17
N GLU A 126 -14.13 1.47 -3.92
CA GLU A 126 -14.36 2.82 -3.37
C GLU A 126 -13.07 3.65 -3.39
N ASN A 127 -11.91 3.05 -3.05
CA ASN A 127 -10.62 3.74 -3.16
C ASN A 127 -10.32 4.13 -4.60
N LEU A 128 -10.43 3.20 -5.56
CA LEU A 128 -10.18 3.48 -6.98
C LEU A 128 -11.04 4.63 -7.48
N TYR A 129 -12.35 4.57 -7.22
CA TYR A 129 -13.30 5.60 -7.66
C TYR A 129 -12.99 6.97 -7.05
N GLU A 130 -12.78 7.02 -5.73
CA GLU A 130 -12.54 8.28 -5.05
C GLU A 130 -11.19 8.90 -5.42
N MET A 131 -10.15 8.07 -5.57
CA MET A 131 -8.81 8.52 -5.96
C MET A 131 -8.80 9.20 -7.34
N ILE A 132 -9.58 8.69 -8.30
CA ILE A 132 -9.73 9.32 -9.64
C ILE A 132 -10.25 10.76 -9.54
N THR A 133 -11.04 11.06 -8.50
CA THR A 133 -11.72 12.36 -8.34
C THR A 133 -11.06 13.29 -7.32
N LEU A 134 -9.95 12.87 -6.69
CA LEU A 134 -9.25 13.66 -5.69
C LEU A 134 -8.68 14.94 -6.32
N LYS A 135 -8.89 16.07 -5.64
CA LYS A 135 -8.42 17.40 -6.05
C LYS A 135 -7.10 17.80 -5.42
N THR A 136 -6.21 16.83 -5.21
CA THR A 136 -4.86 17.05 -4.70
C THR A 136 -3.90 16.10 -5.40
N PRO A 137 -2.64 16.49 -5.66
CA PRO A 137 -1.69 15.63 -6.36
C PRO A 137 -1.41 14.35 -5.57
N ILE A 138 -1.27 13.25 -6.29
CA ILE A 138 -0.97 11.92 -5.76
C ILE A 138 0.25 11.37 -6.49
N VAL A 139 1.25 10.91 -5.75
CA VAL A 139 2.36 10.13 -6.28
C VAL A 139 2.36 8.76 -5.62
N SER A 140 2.40 7.69 -6.40
CA SER A 140 2.49 6.31 -5.91
C SER A 140 3.86 5.71 -6.21
N LEU A 141 4.54 5.20 -5.19
CA LEU A 141 5.86 4.61 -5.28
C LEU A 141 5.80 3.12 -4.94
N LEU A 142 6.01 2.26 -5.93
CA LEU A 142 6.14 0.82 -5.74
C LEU A 142 7.56 0.50 -5.30
N ILE A 143 7.72 0.24 -4.00
CA ILE A 143 9.01 -0.05 -3.39
C ILE A 143 9.31 -1.53 -3.33
N GLY A 144 8.36 -2.44 -3.56
CA GLY A 144 8.57 -3.89 -3.45
C GLY A 144 7.63 -4.68 -4.36
N GLU A 145 6.62 -5.32 -3.79
CA GLU A 145 5.58 -6.00 -4.57
C GLU A 145 4.36 -5.09 -4.79
N GLY A 146 3.87 -5.03 -6.02
CA GLY A 146 2.60 -4.45 -6.41
C GLY A 146 1.60 -5.56 -6.72
N GLY A 147 1.04 -6.18 -5.70
CA GLY A 147 0.10 -7.29 -5.85
C GLY A 147 -1.33 -6.86 -6.19
N SER A 148 -1.74 -7.06 -7.44
CA SER A 148 -3.14 -7.05 -7.91
C SER A 148 -3.95 -5.81 -7.47
N GLY A 149 -5.25 -5.97 -7.25
CA GLY A 149 -6.16 -4.93 -6.78
C GLY A 149 -5.78 -4.33 -5.42
N GLY A 150 -5.08 -5.11 -4.59
CA GLY A 150 -4.66 -4.63 -3.26
C GLY A 150 -3.57 -3.56 -3.32
N ALA A 151 -2.65 -3.67 -4.28
CA ALA A 151 -1.72 -2.61 -4.61
C ALA A 151 -2.39 -1.46 -5.38
N LEU A 152 -3.27 -1.80 -6.34
CA LEU A 152 -3.97 -0.81 -7.17
C LEU A 152 -4.82 0.16 -6.35
N ALA A 153 -5.38 -0.28 -5.23
CA ALA A 153 -6.13 0.56 -4.29
C ALA A 153 -5.33 1.75 -3.73
N LEU A 154 -4.00 1.75 -3.83
CA LEU A 154 -3.11 2.85 -3.45
C LEU A 154 -2.25 3.34 -4.63
N ALA A 155 -2.51 2.89 -5.86
CA ALA A 155 -1.67 3.21 -7.03
C ALA A 155 -2.39 4.01 -8.12
N VAL A 156 -3.65 4.41 -7.89
CA VAL A 156 -4.35 5.38 -8.75
C VAL A 156 -3.80 6.77 -8.42
N ALA A 157 -2.91 7.28 -9.26
CA ALA A 157 -2.17 8.50 -8.98
C ALA A 157 -1.84 9.28 -10.25
N ASP A 158 -1.48 10.56 -10.09
CA ASP A 158 -0.99 11.39 -11.19
C ASP A 158 0.33 10.85 -11.74
N GLU A 159 1.20 10.38 -10.84
CA GLU A 159 2.44 9.70 -11.18
C GLU A 159 2.58 8.38 -10.43
N VAL A 160 3.02 7.35 -11.15
CA VAL A 160 3.31 6.01 -10.61
C VAL A 160 4.78 5.69 -10.87
N TRP A 161 5.56 5.59 -9.81
CA TRP A 161 6.99 5.32 -9.84
C TRP A 161 7.28 3.90 -9.36
N MET A 162 8.30 3.27 -9.92
CA MET A 162 8.71 1.92 -9.56
C MET A 162 10.21 1.89 -9.31
N MET A 163 10.61 1.28 -8.20
CA MET A 163 12.02 0.91 -7.99
C MET A 163 12.44 -0.10 -9.07
N GLU A 164 13.71 -0.05 -9.50
CA GLU A 164 14.20 -0.88 -10.62
C GLU A 164 13.98 -2.40 -10.43
N ASN A 165 13.86 -2.85 -9.18
CA ASN A 165 13.64 -4.25 -8.82
C ASN A 165 12.33 -4.43 -8.03
N SER A 166 11.35 -3.53 -8.20
CA SER A 166 9.97 -3.80 -7.78
C SER A 166 9.19 -4.48 -8.90
N VAL A 167 8.08 -5.11 -8.55
CA VAL A 167 7.22 -5.84 -9.49
C VAL A 167 5.79 -5.34 -9.38
N TYR A 168 5.03 -5.32 -10.48
CA TYR A 168 3.61 -4.97 -10.49
C TYR A 168 2.86 -5.94 -11.40
N SER A 169 1.90 -6.69 -10.85
CA SER A 169 1.16 -7.70 -11.60
C SER A 169 -0.30 -7.84 -11.16
N VAL A 170 -1.16 -8.25 -12.08
CA VAL A 170 -2.58 -8.55 -11.83
C VAL A 170 -2.79 -9.80 -10.97
N ILE A 171 -1.84 -10.73 -10.99
CA ILE A 171 -1.82 -11.99 -10.23
C ILE A 171 -0.37 -12.35 -9.88
N SER A 172 -0.16 -13.08 -8.79
CA SER A 172 1.17 -13.60 -8.48
C SER A 172 1.68 -14.54 -9.60
N PRO A 173 3.00 -14.58 -9.86
CA PRO A 173 3.58 -15.54 -10.82
C PRO A 173 3.16 -16.99 -10.52
N GLU A 174 3.11 -17.37 -9.25
CA GLU A 174 2.69 -18.69 -8.78
C GLU A 174 1.20 -18.95 -9.08
N GLY A 175 0.34 -17.96 -8.82
CA GLY A 175 -1.09 -18.05 -9.13
C GLY A 175 -1.34 -18.16 -10.63
N CYS A 176 -0.60 -17.41 -11.44
CA CYS A 176 -0.66 -17.50 -12.90
C CYS A 176 -0.29 -18.92 -13.38
N ALA A 177 0.79 -19.49 -12.82
CA ALA A 177 1.29 -20.78 -13.27
C ALA A 177 0.36 -21.94 -12.96
N SER A 178 -0.15 -21.99 -11.73
CA SER A 178 -1.13 -23.00 -11.33
C SER A 178 -2.43 -22.96 -12.16
N ILE A 179 -2.84 -21.78 -12.66
CA ILE A 179 -4.04 -21.64 -13.49
C ILE A 179 -3.79 -22.00 -14.96
N LEU A 180 -2.77 -21.39 -15.56
CA LEU A 180 -2.52 -21.51 -17.01
C LEU A 180 -1.76 -22.77 -17.38
N TRP A 181 -0.78 -23.16 -16.56
CA TRP A 181 0.09 -24.32 -16.79
C TRP A 181 -0.26 -25.53 -15.94
N LYS A 182 -1.08 -25.35 -14.88
CA LYS A 182 -1.49 -26.43 -13.96
C LYS A 182 -0.31 -27.13 -13.27
N ASP A 183 0.74 -26.36 -13.03
CA ASP A 183 1.98 -26.72 -12.34
C ASP A 183 2.06 -25.98 -10.99
#